data_AF-A0A9Q0AKR9-F1
#
_entry.id   AF-A0A9Q0AKR9-F1
#
_cell.length_a   1.000
_cell.length_b   1.000
_cell.length_c   1.000
_cell.angle_alpha   90.00
_cell.angle_beta   90.00
_cell.angle_gamma   90.00
#
_symmetry.space_group_name_H-M   'P 1'
#
loop_
_entity.id
_entity.type
_entity.pdbx_description
1 polymer ?
#
loop_
_entity_poly.entity_id
_entity_poly.type
_entity_poly.pdbx_seq_one_letter_code
_entity_poly.pdbx_strand_id
1 'polypeptide(L)'
;MADQQAWWDNPACVYLIGVCIKYKIDPYIETSVPRFRSADNLECVRRLQLIRRTDNHSRSRTRPTNPPQQDGTQRLIIMSYQQSSSKVKAGPLWTKNKEDLQKQLGELKTELGQLRIQKINSSGAKLNRIHDLRKSIARVLTVINLKQRAQLRLFYKNKKYSPLDLRPKQTRAIRRRLSPADAAKTLEKTKKRSTHFPQRKYAVKA
;
A
#
# COMPACT_ATOMS: atom_id res chain seq x y z
N MET A 1 -58.33 -27.35 11.81
CA MET A 1 -57.44 -26.17 11.85
C MET A 1 -56.30 -26.45 10.91
N ALA A 2 -56.49 -26.03 9.67
CA ALA A 2 -55.57 -26.21 8.56
C ALA A 2 -54.66 -24.99 8.45
N ASP A 3 -53.48 -25.24 7.88
CA ASP A 3 -52.69 -24.33 7.05
C ASP A 3 -52.03 -23.10 7.68
N GLN A 4 -50.78 -23.28 8.12
CA GLN A 4 -49.73 -22.25 8.02
C GLN A 4 -48.38 -22.82 7.53
N GLN A 5 -48.40 -23.87 6.70
CA GLN A 5 -47.17 -24.47 6.14
C GLN A 5 -47.24 -24.57 4.61
N ALA A 6 -47.57 -23.46 3.93
CA ALA A 6 -47.67 -23.45 2.46
C ALA A 6 -47.32 -22.08 1.84
N TRP A 7 -46.23 -21.45 2.25
CA TRP A 7 -45.77 -20.17 1.66
C TRP A 7 -44.31 -20.12 1.21
N TRP A 8 -43.52 -21.19 1.41
CA TRP A 8 -42.09 -21.20 1.05
C TRP A 8 -41.73 -22.09 -0.15
N ASP A 9 -42.67 -22.83 -0.73
CA ASP A 9 -42.40 -23.78 -1.82
C ASP A 9 -43.10 -23.44 -3.15
N ASN A 10 -42.99 -22.18 -3.62
CA ASN A 10 -43.46 -21.82 -4.97
C ASN A 10 -42.35 -21.14 -5.82
N PRO A 11 -41.73 -21.86 -6.78
CA PRO A 11 -40.57 -21.41 -7.55
C PRO A 11 -40.88 -20.43 -8.70
N ALA A 12 -42.10 -19.90 -8.80
CA ALA A 12 -42.51 -18.98 -9.87
C ALA A 12 -42.48 -17.48 -9.49
N CYS A 13 -42.10 -17.11 -8.25
CA CYS A 13 -42.28 -15.74 -7.73
C CYS A 13 -41.00 -14.88 -7.58
N VAL A 14 -39.80 -15.41 -7.87
CA VAL A 14 -38.54 -14.62 -7.78
C VAL A 14 -38.11 -14.04 -9.13
N TYR A 15 -38.82 -14.33 -10.22
CA TYR A 15 -38.39 -13.99 -11.58
C TYR A 15 -38.95 -12.68 -12.17
N LEU A 16 -39.66 -11.84 -11.40
CA LEU A 16 -40.36 -10.67 -11.96
C LEU A 16 -40.38 -9.39 -11.10
N ILE A 17 -39.36 -9.15 -10.26
CA ILE A 17 -39.11 -7.82 -9.64
C ILE A 17 -37.60 -7.51 -9.65
N GLY A 18 -37.03 -7.33 -10.84
CA GLY A 18 -35.63 -6.91 -10.99
C GLY A 18 -35.21 -6.44 -12.38
N VAL A 19 -36.10 -6.45 -13.37
CA VAL A 19 -35.81 -6.04 -14.75
C VAL A 19 -36.20 -4.58 -15.06
N CYS A 20 -36.67 -3.81 -14.06
CA CYS A 20 -37.27 -2.48 -14.29
C CYS A 20 -36.51 -1.27 -13.70
N ILE A 21 -35.16 -1.28 -13.67
CA ILE A 21 -34.36 -0.03 -13.52
C ILE A 21 -33.25 -0.02 -14.57
N LYS A 22 -33.68 -0.13 -15.83
CA LYS A 22 -32.90 0.18 -17.02
C LYS A 22 -33.70 1.28 -17.73
N TYR A 23 -33.09 2.46 -17.83
CA TYR A 23 -33.59 3.67 -18.51
C TYR A 23 -34.56 4.60 -17.76
N LYS A 24 -33.99 5.45 -16.88
CA LYS A 24 -34.26 6.90 -16.93
C LYS A 24 -33.20 7.67 -16.14
N ILE A 25 -32.59 8.64 -16.82
CA ILE A 25 -31.71 9.75 -16.39
C ILE A 25 -30.38 9.68 -17.14
N ASP A 26 -30.48 9.97 -18.43
CA ASP A 26 -29.41 10.61 -19.20
C ASP A 26 -29.63 12.13 -19.08
N PRO A 27 -28.61 12.88 -18.64
CA PRO A 27 -28.48 14.26 -19.07
C PRO A 27 -27.16 14.45 -19.82
N TYR A 28 -27.25 15.19 -20.93
CA TYR A 28 -26.19 15.77 -21.76
C TYR A 28 -25.75 15.01 -23.03
N ILE A 29 -26.54 15.26 -24.09
CA ILE A 29 -26.04 15.39 -25.46
C ILE A 29 -26.03 16.89 -25.83
N GLU A 30 -24.84 17.33 -26.26
CA GLU A 30 -24.49 18.40 -27.21
C GLU A 30 -24.95 19.85 -27.00
N THR A 31 -23.96 20.71 -26.72
CA THR A 31 -23.75 21.90 -27.56
C THR A 31 -22.27 22.00 -27.96
N SER A 32 -22.11 22.18 -29.26
CA SER A 32 -20.91 22.40 -30.05
C SER A 32 -20.25 23.76 -29.79
N VAL A 33 -18.95 23.82 -29.46
CA VAL A 33 -18.02 24.89 -29.91
C VAL A 33 -16.54 24.46 -29.71
N PRO A 34 -15.55 25.11 -30.35
CA PRO A 34 -14.78 24.53 -31.43
C PRO A 34 -13.35 24.11 -31.02
N ARG A 35 -12.73 23.40 -31.94
CA ARG A 35 -11.30 23.11 -31.99
C ARG A 35 -10.45 24.38 -31.83
N PHE A 36 -9.71 24.50 -30.73
CA PHE A 36 -8.52 25.36 -30.67
C PHE A 36 -7.27 24.50 -30.59
N ARG A 37 -6.53 24.54 -31.70
CA ARG A 37 -5.17 24.06 -31.87
C ARG A 37 -4.27 25.24 -31.47
N SER A 38 -3.55 25.13 -30.37
CA SER A 38 -2.31 25.86 -30.11
C SER A 38 -1.59 25.03 -29.04
N ALA A 39 -0.46 24.41 -29.36
CA ALA A 39 0.87 25.01 -29.20
C ALA A 39 1.04 25.59 -27.78
N ASP A 40 2.15 25.24 -27.15
CA ASP A 40 2.61 25.75 -25.85
C ASP A 40 2.17 24.96 -24.61
N ASN A 41 2.71 23.75 -24.49
CA ASN A 41 3.10 23.25 -23.16
C ASN A 41 4.45 22.49 -23.18
N LEU A 42 5.31 22.86 -24.13
CA LEU A 42 6.71 22.41 -24.17
C LEU A 42 7.67 23.33 -23.39
N GLU A 43 7.20 24.50 -22.94
CA GLU A 43 7.95 25.40 -22.05
C GLU A 43 7.72 25.07 -20.56
N CYS A 44 6.52 24.63 -20.17
CA CYS A 44 6.21 24.36 -18.75
C CYS A 44 6.91 23.09 -18.22
N VAL A 45 7.06 22.05 -19.06
CA VAL A 45 7.79 20.83 -18.68
C VAL A 45 9.31 21.05 -18.69
N ARG A 46 9.82 21.96 -19.53
CA ARG A 46 11.26 22.33 -19.57
C ARG A 46 11.68 23.17 -18.37
N ARG A 47 10.79 23.97 -17.77
CA ARG A 47 11.10 24.80 -16.59
C ARG A 47 11.26 24.00 -15.29
N LEU A 48 10.69 22.80 -15.20
CA LEU A 48 10.87 21.89 -14.05
C LEU A 48 12.08 20.95 -14.17
N GLN A 49 12.80 20.95 -15.30
CA GLN A 49 14.00 20.15 -15.52
C GLN A 49 15.32 20.94 -15.38
N LEU A 50 15.25 22.25 -15.14
CA LEU A 50 16.42 23.12 -14.91
C LEU A 50 16.72 23.39 -13.42
N ILE A 51 15.90 22.90 -12.48
CA ILE A 51 16.19 22.97 -11.03
C ILE A 51 16.93 21.70 -10.53
N ARG A 52 17.09 20.66 -11.38
CA ARG A 52 17.79 19.40 -11.04
C ARG A 52 19.12 19.20 -11.78
N ARG A 53 19.79 20.26 -12.23
CA ARG A 53 21.05 20.14 -13.00
C ARG A 53 22.23 20.99 -12.55
N THR A 54 22.10 21.79 -11.50
CA THR A 54 23.24 22.47 -10.86
C THR A 54 23.19 22.20 -9.37
N ASP A 55 23.81 21.09 -8.97
CA ASP A 55 24.48 20.89 -7.66
C ASP A 55 25.17 19.53 -7.69
N ASN A 56 26.02 19.34 -8.71
CA ASN A 56 27.10 18.35 -8.67
C ASN A 56 28.41 19.14 -8.61
N HIS A 57 28.64 19.76 -7.46
CA HIS A 57 29.95 20.24 -7.07
C HIS A 57 30.49 19.29 -6.00
N SER A 58 31.36 18.38 -6.45
CA SER A 58 32.53 17.88 -5.73
C SER A 58 32.57 18.19 -4.22
N ARG A 59 31.95 17.33 -3.39
CA ARG A 59 32.30 17.22 -1.97
C ARG A 59 33.42 16.21 -1.80
N SER A 60 34.65 16.69 -1.86
CA SER A 60 35.81 16.04 -1.27
C SER A 60 35.56 15.84 0.23
N ARG A 61 35.51 14.59 0.69
CA ARG A 61 35.47 14.26 2.12
C ARG A 61 36.89 14.33 2.67
N THR A 62 37.31 15.47 3.19
CA THR A 62 38.42 15.51 4.14
C THR A 62 37.90 15.01 5.47
N ARG A 63 38.45 13.89 5.95
CA ARG A 63 38.16 13.29 7.25
C ARG A 63 38.95 14.09 8.31
N PRO A 64 38.32 14.75 9.29
CA PRO A 64 39.06 15.27 10.43
C PRO A 64 39.40 14.08 11.33
N THR A 65 40.69 13.80 11.48
CA THR A 65 41.22 13.01 12.60
C THR A 65 41.58 13.98 13.71
N ASN A 66 40.77 14.02 14.77
CA ASN A 66 41.23 14.47 16.08
C ASN A 66 40.93 13.37 17.10
N PRO A 67 41.88 13.03 17.97
CA PRO A 67 41.74 11.96 18.95
C PRO A 67 40.75 12.35 20.07
N PRO A 68 40.16 11.36 20.78
CA PRO A 68 39.25 11.63 21.88
C PRO A 68 40.02 12.14 23.10
N GLN A 69 39.71 13.37 23.53
CA GLN A 69 40.05 13.82 24.89
C GLN A 69 39.14 13.09 25.88
N GLN A 70 39.76 12.40 26.83
CA GLN A 70 39.09 11.68 27.91
C GLN A 70 38.82 12.66 29.05
N ASP A 71 37.64 13.27 29.07
CA ASP A 71 37.16 13.98 30.25
C ASP A 71 36.02 13.18 30.88
N GLY A 72 36.39 12.48 31.96
CA GLY A 72 35.45 11.80 32.83
C GLY A 72 34.57 12.80 33.56
N THR A 73 33.28 12.78 33.26
CA THR A 73 32.24 13.05 34.26
C THR A 73 30.99 12.26 33.89
N GLN A 74 30.60 11.42 34.84
CA GLN A 74 29.40 10.59 34.76
C GLN A 74 28.16 11.48 34.63
N ARG A 75 27.39 11.29 33.55
CA ARG A 75 25.93 11.41 33.58
C ARG A 75 25.35 10.63 32.42
N LEU A 76 25.43 9.30 32.55
CA LEU A 76 24.46 8.42 31.90
C LEU A 76 23.10 8.66 32.56
N ILE A 77 22.42 9.74 32.16
CA ILE A 77 20.98 9.82 32.30
C ILE A 77 20.44 8.92 31.19
N ILE A 78 20.43 7.62 31.47
CA ILE A 78 19.48 6.72 30.87
C ILE A 78 18.12 7.35 31.21
N MET A 79 17.53 8.07 30.26
CA MET A 79 16.10 8.36 30.31
C MET A 79 15.42 6.99 30.23
N SER A 80 15.29 6.34 31.38
CA SER A 80 14.49 5.16 31.59
C SER A 80 13.06 5.60 31.35
N TYR A 81 12.66 5.62 30.08
CA TYR A 81 11.28 5.74 29.67
C TYR A 81 10.60 4.49 30.24
N GLN A 82 10.05 4.64 31.43
CA GLN A 82 9.41 3.59 32.20
C GLN A 82 8.32 3.01 31.31
N GLN A 83 8.64 1.89 30.66
CA GLN A 83 7.79 1.31 29.65
C GLN A 83 6.54 0.83 30.39
N SER A 84 5.39 1.46 30.16
CA SER A 84 4.13 0.94 30.69
C SER A 84 4.03 -0.54 30.32
N SER A 85 3.95 -1.40 31.34
CA SER A 85 4.08 -2.86 31.22
C SER A 85 3.02 -3.52 30.34
N SER A 86 2.05 -2.74 29.84
CA SER A 86 0.89 -3.16 29.06
C SER A 86 1.05 -3.07 27.54
N LYS A 87 2.14 -2.46 27.02
CA LYS A 87 2.28 -2.21 25.58
C LYS A 87 2.94 -3.38 24.86
N VAL A 88 2.15 -4.13 24.08
CA VAL A 88 2.68 -5.24 23.24
C VAL A 88 3.60 -4.70 22.14
N LYS A 89 4.89 -5.04 22.17
CA LYS A 89 5.86 -4.65 21.13
C LYS A 89 5.67 -5.50 19.87
N ALA A 90 5.87 -4.91 18.70
CA ALA A 90 5.66 -5.60 17.42
C ALA A 90 6.76 -6.61 17.07
N GLY A 91 8.02 -6.33 17.43
CA GLY A 91 9.17 -7.20 17.13
C GLY A 91 8.96 -8.66 17.61
N PRO A 92 8.66 -8.89 18.89
CA PRO A 92 8.46 -10.25 19.42
C PRO A 92 7.27 -11.01 18.81
N LEU A 93 6.29 -10.33 18.23
CA LEU A 93 5.11 -10.98 17.62
C LEU A 93 5.46 -11.73 16.33
N TRP A 94 6.53 -11.35 15.64
CA TRP A 94 6.95 -12.01 14.40
C TRP A 94 7.46 -13.44 14.63
N THR A 95 8.07 -13.71 15.78
CA THR A 95 8.62 -15.03 16.13
C THR A 95 7.54 -16.02 16.58
N LYS A 96 6.38 -15.53 17.05
CA LYS A 96 5.30 -16.39 17.57
C LYS A 96 4.51 -17.11 16.48
N ASN A 97 3.94 -18.26 16.81
CA ASN A 97 3.06 -19.02 15.91
C ASN A 97 1.69 -18.35 15.74
N LYS A 98 0.94 -18.77 14.71
CA LYS A 98 -0.37 -18.17 14.38
C LYS A 98 -1.38 -18.42 15.50
N GLU A 99 -1.36 -19.62 16.06
CA GLU A 99 -2.25 -20.10 17.11
C GLU A 99 -2.03 -19.29 18.40
N ASP A 100 -0.76 -19.05 18.75
CA ASP A 100 -0.39 -18.23 19.91
C ASP A 100 -0.81 -16.76 19.74
N LEU A 101 -0.68 -16.22 18.53
CA LEU A 101 -1.16 -14.86 18.22
C LEU A 101 -2.69 -14.76 18.30
N GLN A 102 -3.42 -15.82 17.95
CA GLN A 102 -4.88 -15.87 18.07
C GLN A 102 -5.33 -15.97 19.53
N LYS A 103 -4.64 -16.75 20.36
CA LYS A 103 -4.88 -16.80 21.81
C LYS A 103 -4.64 -15.44 22.46
N GLN A 104 -3.48 -14.83 22.20
CA GLN A 104 -3.14 -13.49 22.69
C GLN A 104 -4.15 -12.43 22.22
N LEU A 105 -4.67 -12.55 20.99
CA LEU A 105 -5.73 -11.66 20.49
C LEU A 105 -7.05 -11.83 21.24
N GLY A 106 -7.41 -13.06 21.61
CA GLY A 106 -8.60 -13.37 22.40
C GLY A 106 -8.54 -12.71 23.79
N GLU A 107 -7.43 -12.89 24.49
CA GLU A 107 -7.17 -12.31 25.81
C GLU A 107 -7.22 -10.77 25.79
N LEU A 108 -6.59 -10.14 24.79
CA LEU A 108 -6.61 -8.67 24.66
C LEU A 108 -8.02 -8.12 24.38
N LYS A 109 -8.87 -8.89 23.69
CA LYS A 109 -10.26 -8.50 23.41
C LYS A 109 -11.14 -8.62 24.65
N THR A 110 -10.98 -9.67 25.45
CA THR A 110 -11.73 -9.84 26.70
C THR A 110 -11.36 -8.77 27.72
N GLU A 111 -10.07 -8.47 27.89
CA GLU A 111 -9.58 -7.37 28.75
C GLU A 111 -10.15 -6.01 28.29
N LEU A 112 -10.14 -5.75 26.98
CA LEU A 112 -10.74 -4.52 26.44
C LEU A 112 -12.25 -4.45 26.71
N GLY A 113 -12.97 -5.57 26.59
CA GLY A 113 -14.40 -5.66 26.90
C GLY A 113 -14.69 -5.33 28.36
N GLN A 114 -13.93 -5.91 29.29
CA GLN A 114 -14.06 -5.64 30.72
C GLN A 114 -13.80 -4.17 31.05
N LEU A 115 -12.76 -3.57 30.48
CA LEU A 115 -12.44 -2.15 30.72
C LEU A 115 -13.48 -1.19 30.13
N ARG A 116 -14.18 -1.59 29.06
CA ARG A 116 -15.30 -0.79 28.51
C ARG A 116 -16.52 -0.81 29.43
N ILE A 117 -16.84 -1.95 30.03
CA ILE A 117 -17.93 -2.06 31.02
C ILE A 117 -17.56 -1.26 32.28
N GLN A 118 -16.34 -1.42 32.80
CA GLN A 118 -15.86 -0.68 33.97
C GLN A 118 -15.89 0.83 33.76
N LYS A 119 -15.58 1.30 32.55
CA LYS A 119 -15.68 2.73 32.19
C LYS A 119 -17.09 3.28 32.33
N ILE A 120 -18.12 2.47 32.07
CA ILE A 120 -19.53 2.88 32.19
C ILE A 120 -19.95 2.91 33.66
N ASN A 121 -19.56 1.90 34.43
CA ASN A 121 -19.97 1.76 35.83
C ASN A 121 -19.18 2.66 36.80
N SER A 122 -17.93 3.00 36.46
CA SER A 122 -17.05 3.80 37.32
C SER A 122 -16.04 4.61 36.51
N SER A 123 -15.95 5.92 36.77
CA SER A 123 -14.94 6.81 36.18
C SER A 123 -13.58 6.65 36.87
N GLY A 124 -13.02 5.44 36.88
CA GLY A 124 -11.75 5.13 37.55
C GLY A 124 -10.51 5.43 36.70
N ALA A 125 -9.37 5.71 37.35
CA ALA A 125 -8.06 6.09 36.76
C ALA A 125 -7.42 5.11 35.74
N LYS A 126 -8.06 3.97 35.43
CA LYS A 126 -7.55 2.92 34.52
C LYS A 126 -7.94 3.11 33.04
N LEU A 127 -8.41 4.30 32.65
CA LEU A 127 -8.85 4.60 31.27
C LEU A 127 -7.70 4.64 30.24
N ASN A 128 -6.49 5.03 30.66
CA ASN A 128 -5.33 5.16 29.78
C ASN A 128 -4.95 3.81 29.12
N ARG A 129 -5.30 2.69 29.76
CA ARG A 129 -5.03 1.33 29.26
C ARG A 129 -5.91 0.95 28.06
N ILE A 130 -7.11 1.53 27.91
CA ILE A 130 -8.02 1.27 26.78
C ILE A 130 -7.34 1.61 25.45
N HIS A 131 -6.66 2.75 25.39
CA HIS A 131 -5.95 3.19 24.20
C HIS A 131 -4.79 2.24 23.84
N ASP A 132 -4.03 1.79 24.83
CA ASP A 132 -2.90 0.89 24.62
C ASP A 132 -3.31 -0.52 24.19
N LEU A 133 -4.43 -1.04 24.72
CA LEU A 133 -5.01 -2.31 24.29
C LEU A 133 -5.52 -2.25 22.85
N ARG A 134 -6.19 -1.16 22.44
CA ARG A 134 -6.61 -0.96 21.04
C ARG A 134 -5.41 -1.00 20.10
N LYS A 135 -4.32 -0.32 20.46
CA LYS A 135 -3.07 -0.34 19.68
C LYS A 135 -2.43 -1.73 19.68
N SER A 136 -2.48 -2.47 20.79
CA SER A 136 -1.92 -3.82 20.89
C SER A 136 -2.71 -4.83 20.05
N ILE A 137 -4.04 -4.78 20.07
CA ILE A 137 -4.93 -5.58 19.20
C ILE A 137 -4.61 -5.31 17.73
N ALA A 138 -4.51 -4.04 17.34
CA ALA A 138 -4.19 -3.65 15.98
C ALA A 138 -2.82 -4.20 15.52
N ARG A 139 -1.79 -4.16 16.39
CA ARG A 139 -0.46 -4.74 16.08
C ARG A 139 -0.55 -6.25 15.84
N VAL A 140 -1.24 -6.99 16.70
CA VAL A 140 -1.39 -8.45 16.57
C VAL A 140 -2.12 -8.81 15.27
N LEU A 141 -3.26 -8.17 14.99
CA LEU A 141 -4.01 -8.37 13.74
C LEU A 141 -3.17 -8.04 12.50
N THR A 142 -2.37 -6.98 12.56
CA THR A 142 -1.48 -6.60 11.45
C THR A 142 -0.46 -7.71 11.16
N VAL A 143 0.19 -8.26 12.19
CA VAL A 143 1.17 -9.34 12.01
C VAL A 143 0.51 -10.61 11.45
N ILE A 144 -0.67 -10.99 11.95
CA ILE A 144 -1.44 -12.13 11.43
C ILE A 144 -1.73 -11.95 9.94
N ASN A 145 -2.26 -10.79 9.54
CA ASN A 145 -2.60 -10.49 8.15
C ASN A 145 -1.37 -10.45 7.24
N LEU A 146 -0.24 -9.91 7.72
CA LEU A 146 1.01 -9.89 6.98
C LEU A 146 1.56 -11.30 6.75
N LYS A 147 1.57 -12.16 7.78
CA LYS A 147 2.00 -13.57 7.64
C LYS A 147 1.12 -14.33 6.66
N GLN A 148 -0.20 -14.18 6.75
CA GLN A 148 -1.14 -14.80 5.81
C GLN A 148 -0.89 -14.34 4.37
N ARG A 149 -0.74 -13.03 4.14
CA ARG A 149 -0.45 -12.48 2.80
C ARG A 149 0.91 -12.94 2.27
N ALA A 150 1.92 -13.05 3.12
CA ALA A 150 3.24 -13.57 2.74
C ALA A 150 3.14 -15.03 2.29
N GLN A 151 2.42 -15.88 3.03
CA GLN A 151 2.20 -17.28 2.66
C GLN A 151 1.43 -17.41 1.34
N LEU A 152 0.38 -16.60 1.13
CA LEU A 152 -0.36 -16.57 -0.13
C LEU A 152 0.53 -16.14 -1.31
N ARG A 153 1.43 -15.18 -1.11
CA ARG A 153 2.39 -14.77 -2.15
C ARG A 153 3.32 -15.91 -2.55
N LEU A 154 3.77 -16.74 -1.61
CA LEU A 154 4.57 -17.92 -1.92
C LEU A 154 3.78 -18.93 -2.75
N PHE A 155 2.54 -19.21 -2.37
CA PHE A 155 1.66 -20.13 -3.09
C PHE A 155 1.33 -19.69 -4.53
N TYR A 156 1.22 -18.38 -4.78
CA TYR A 156 0.92 -17.82 -6.11
C TYR A 156 2.17 -17.39 -6.91
N LYS A 157 3.40 -17.57 -6.39
CA LYS A 157 4.63 -16.98 -6.96
C LYS A 157 4.89 -17.31 -8.43
N ASN A 158 4.47 -18.48 -8.90
CA ASN A 158 4.72 -18.96 -10.26
C ASN A 158 3.43 -19.19 -11.07
N LYS A 159 2.29 -18.81 -10.52
CA LYS A 159 1.00 -19.00 -11.17
C LYS A 159 0.74 -17.82 -12.11
N LYS A 160 0.27 -18.11 -13.33
CA LYS A 160 -0.04 -17.09 -14.35
C LYS A 160 -0.99 -16.00 -13.83
N TYR A 161 -2.00 -16.40 -13.05
CA TYR A 161 -3.00 -15.49 -12.52
C TYR A 161 -2.89 -15.39 -11.00
N SER A 162 -2.72 -14.15 -10.52
CA SER A 162 -2.82 -13.80 -9.11
C SER A 162 -4.15 -13.08 -8.81
N PRO A 163 -4.69 -13.28 -7.59
CA PRO A 163 -5.91 -12.60 -7.16
C PRO A 163 -5.70 -11.09 -7.07
N LEU A 164 -6.79 -10.32 -7.16
CA LEU A 164 -6.75 -8.85 -7.24
C LEU A 164 -6.02 -8.21 -6.05
N ASP A 165 -6.12 -8.78 -4.86
CA ASP A 165 -5.48 -8.26 -3.65
C ASP A 165 -3.96 -8.36 -3.65
N LEU A 166 -3.40 -9.35 -4.35
CA LEU A 166 -1.96 -9.56 -4.44
C LEU A 166 -1.33 -8.79 -5.60
N ARG A 167 -2.13 -8.23 -6.51
CA ARG A 167 -1.62 -7.44 -7.64
C ARG A 167 -0.95 -6.15 -7.16
N PRO A 168 0.13 -5.70 -7.84
CA PRO A 168 0.76 -4.44 -7.51
C PRO A 168 -0.23 -3.28 -7.71
N LYS A 169 -0.23 -2.32 -6.77
CA LYS A 169 -1.04 -1.11 -6.87
C LYS A 169 -0.36 -0.14 -7.84
N GLN A 170 -0.90 -0.08 -9.06
CA GLN A 170 -0.48 0.81 -10.13
C GLN A 170 -1.70 1.45 -10.79
N THR A 171 -1.52 2.56 -11.50
CA THR A 171 -2.61 3.20 -12.24
C THR A 171 -3.12 2.28 -13.36
N ARG A 172 -4.37 2.49 -13.78
CA ARG A 172 -4.99 1.69 -14.86
C ARG A 172 -4.23 1.83 -16.19
N ALA A 173 -3.74 3.02 -16.49
CA ALA A 173 -2.92 3.28 -17.68
C ALA A 173 -1.62 2.45 -17.66
N ILE A 174 -0.91 2.41 -16.53
CA ILE A 174 0.33 1.62 -16.37
C ILE A 174 0.06 0.11 -16.53
N ARG A 175 -1.07 -0.40 -16.03
CA ARG A 175 -1.42 -1.82 -16.18
C ARG A 175 -1.82 -2.21 -17.61
N ARG A 176 -2.29 -1.26 -18.41
CA ARG A 176 -2.76 -1.48 -19.79
C ARG A 176 -1.71 -1.23 -20.86
N ARG A 177 -0.63 -0.50 -20.54
CA ARG A 177 0.48 -0.30 -21.47
C ARG A 177 1.14 -1.66 -21.78
N LEU A 178 1.80 -1.74 -22.93
CA LEU A 178 2.57 -2.91 -23.33
C LEU A 178 3.69 -3.22 -22.32
N SER A 179 4.02 -4.50 -22.16
CA SER A 179 5.20 -4.92 -21.41
C SER A 179 6.46 -4.31 -22.05
N PRO A 180 7.49 -3.91 -21.27
CA PRO A 180 8.75 -3.42 -21.84
C PRO A 180 9.38 -4.39 -22.84
N ALA A 181 9.24 -5.70 -22.60
CA ALA A 181 9.71 -6.72 -23.52
C ALA A 181 8.95 -6.70 -24.85
N ASP A 182 7.62 -6.53 -24.81
CA ASP A 182 6.80 -6.45 -26.02
C ASP A 182 7.01 -5.14 -26.77
N ALA A 183 7.18 -4.03 -26.05
CA ALA A 183 7.49 -2.74 -26.62
C ALA A 183 8.89 -2.72 -27.29
N ALA A 184 9.84 -3.50 -26.77
CA ALA A 184 11.19 -3.63 -27.34
C ALA A 184 11.28 -4.67 -28.48
N LYS A 185 10.21 -5.44 -28.75
CA LYS A 185 10.22 -6.40 -29.86
C LYS A 185 10.31 -5.64 -31.18
N THR A 186 11.45 -5.82 -31.84
CA THR A 186 11.71 -5.33 -33.20
C THR A 186 11.69 -6.50 -34.18
N LEU A 187 11.27 -6.23 -35.42
CA LEU A 187 11.30 -7.20 -36.51
C LEU A 187 12.75 -7.66 -36.77
N GLU A 188 12.94 -8.91 -37.20
CA GLU A 188 14.26 -9.46 -37.49
C GLU A 188 15.01 -8.62 -38.54
N LYS A 189 14.28 -8.14 -39.57
CA LYS A 189 14.82 -7.23 -40.59
C LYS A 189 15.37 -5.94 -39.99
N THR A 190 14.64 -5.33 -39.04
CA THR A 190 15.06 -4.11 -38.36
C THR A 190 16.27 -4.37 -37.46
N LYS A 191 16.29 -5.51 -36.75
CA LYS A 191 17.43 -5.93 -35.93
C LYS A 191 18.70 -6.06 -36.76
N LYS A 192 18.64 -6.82 -37.87
CA LYS A 192 19.77 -6.96 -38.81
C LYS A 192 20.28 -5.60 -39.28
N ARG A 193 19.38 -4.71 -39.70
CA ARG A 193 19.74 -3.34 -40.10
C ARG A 193 20.43 -2.57 -38.99
N SER A 194 19.92 -2.59 -37.76
CA SER A 194 20.53 -1.88 -36.63
C SER A 194 21.89 -2.46 -36.21
N THR A 195 22.09 -3.78 -36.34
CA THR A 195 23.36 -4.43 -36.04
C THR A 195 24.43 -4.07 -37.07
N HIS A 196 24.09 -4.09 -38.36
CA HIS A 196 25.04 -3.78 -39.43
C HIS A 196 25.29 -2.28 -39.58
N PHE A 197 24.26 -1.45 -39.40
CA PHE A 197 24.33 0.00 -39.58
C PHE A 197 23.83 0.76 -38.34
N PRO A 198 24.55 0.67 -37.21
CA PRO A 198 24.22 1.47 -36.04
C PRO A 198 24.51 2.95 -36.32
N GLN A 199 23.71 3.85 -35.72
CA GLN A 199 23.99 5.28 -35.79
C GLN A 199 25.28 5.57 -35.02
N ARG A 200 26.33 5.94 -35.75
CA ARG A 200 27.63 6.30 -35.17
C ARG A 200 27.66 7.80 -34.89
N LYS A 201 28.42 8.19 -33.87
CA LYS A 201 28.67 9.60 -33.54
C LYS A 201 29.88 10.09 -34.33
N TYR A 202 29.75 11.25 -34.99
CA TYR A 202 30.83 11.87 -35.75
C TYR A 202 30.94 13.34 -35.36
N ALA A 203 32.13 13.92 -35.54
CA ALA A 203 32.36 15.36 -35.44
C ALA A 203 32.82 15.86 -36.81
N VAL A 204 32.32 17.02 -37.23
CA VAL A 204 32.74 17.68 -38.47
C VAL A 204 33.80 18.70 -38.09
N LYS A 205 34.93 18.67 -38.80
CA LYS A 205 35.97 19.67 -38.65
C LYS A 205 35.50 20.95 -39.34
N ALA A 206 35.54 22.07 -38.61
CA ALA A 206 35.38 23.40 -39.18
C ALA A 206 36.69 23.84 -39.85
#